data_AF-A0AAD5XPG1-F1
#
_entry.id   AF-A0AAD5XPG1-F1
#
_cell.length_a   1.000
_cell.length_b   1.000
_cell.length_c   1.000
_cell.angle_alpha   90.00
_cell.angle_beta   90.00
_cell.angle_gamma   90.00
#
_symmetry.space_group_name_H-M   'P 1'
#
loop_
_entity.id
_entity.type
_entity.pdbx_description
1 polymer ?
#
loop_
_entity_poly.entity_id
_entity_poly.type
_entity_poly.pdbx_seq_one_letter_code
_entity_poly.pdbx_strand_id
1 'polypeptide(L)'
;MAIFQSPSPVARLLAYSVIGNRFSRCLETSANTAVSFKNVTIRDNDCSWQLPSNTTTSFEDSNFKNNTLSVVGPYFDFSESTYLFKKTKLIANHFPFGSLFSLKDRSILTLQGAEITSTYALQSLLLTDLSSTVKMTSTIFRDNTADYRDLLALNFQGNINASDLAFAGGCVKVATVDF
;
A
#
# COMPACT_ATOMS: atom_id res chain seq x y z
N MET A 1 2.78 20.61 13.54
CA MET A 1 3.26 20.71 12.14
C MET A 1 4.66 20.14 12.09
N ALA A 2 4.89 19.03 11.38
CA ALA A 2 6.24 18.53 11.16
C ALA A 2 6.89 19.37 10.05
N ILE A 3 8.01 20.04 10.34
CA ILE A 3 8.71 20.87 9.36
C ILE A 3 9.77 19.99 8.70
N PHE A 4 9.57 19.69 7.42
CA PHE A 4 10.57 18.99 6.59
C PHE A 4 11.64 19.97 6.13
N GLN A 5 12.75 20.06 6.87
CA GLN A 5 13.96 20.76 6.42
C GLN A 5 15.03 19.77 6.00
N SER A 6 15.26 19.68 4.69
CA SER A 6 16.41 19.01 4.07
C SER A 6 16.61 19.55 2.66
N PRO A 7 17.79 20.09 2.30
CA PRO A 7 18.15 20.38 0.91
C PRO A 7 18.59 19.12 0.14
N SER A 8 18.50 17.94 0.75
CA SER A 8 18.78 16.64 0.13
C SER A 8 17.48 15.96 -0.33
N PRO A 9 17.43 15.32 -1.52
CA PRO A 9 16.22 14.74 -2.12
C PRO A 9 15.69 13.47 -1.42
N VAL A 10 16.10 13.22 -0.18
CA VAL A 10 15.73 12.04 0.62
C VAL A 10 15.14 12.48 1.95
N ALA A 11 13.81 12.53 2.03
CA ALA A 11 13.12 12.69 3.30
C ALA A 11 13.19 11.39 4.09
N ARG A 12 13.79 11.42 5.30
CA ARG A 12 13.91 10.25 6.20
C ARG A 12 13.14 10.47 7.49
N LEU A 13 12.17 9.62 7.77
CA LEU A 13 11.46 9.55 9.05
C LEU A 13 11.86 8.28 9.79
N LEU A 14 12.48 8.46 10.96
CA LEU A 14 12.98 7.40 11.83
C LEU A 14 12.27 7.47 13.19
N ALA A 15 11.70 6.34 13.60
CA ALA A 15 11.17 6.10 14.95
C ALA A 15 10.11 7.10 15.49
N TYR A 16 8.94 7.15 14.84
CA TYR A 16 7.74 7.79 15.41
C TYR A 16 6.50 6.89 15.26
N SER A 17 5.64 6.92 16.27
CA SER A 17 4.24 6.45 16.16
C SER A 17 3.40 7.64 15.68
N VAL A 18 3.05 7.66 14.40
CA VAL A 18 2.17 8.66 13.81
C VAL A 18 0.73 8.22 14.06
N ILE A 19 0.04 8.88 14.99
CA ILE A 19 -1.42 8.80 15.08
C ILE A 19 -1.97 9.61 13.91
N GLY A 20 -2.66 8.91 13.02
CA GLY A 20 -3.19 9.42 11.78
C GLY A 20 -4.52 10.12 12.01
N ASN A 21 -4.65 11.17 11.23
CA ASN A 21 -5.89 11.77 10.77
C ASN A 21 -5.59 12.68 9.56
N ARG A 22 -4.31 13.05 9.32
CA ARG A 22 -3.79 13.70 8.09
C ARG A 22 -2.28 13.56 7.92
N PHE A 23 -1.67 12.44 7.45
CA PHE A 23 -0.19 12.39 7.40
C PHE A 23 0.48 13.13 6.22
N SER A 24 0.26 14.46 6.25
CA SER A 24 0.82 15.63 5.54
C SER A 24 1.46 15.41 4.16
N ARG A 25 0.72 15.28 3.05
CA ARG A 25 -0.74 15.26 2.83
C ARG A 25 -1.53 14.35 3.79
N CYS A 26 -1.47 13.01 3.89
CA CYS A 26 -1.22 11.88 2.97
C CYS A 26 0.03 11.88 2.06
N LEU A 27 1.11 12.46 2.58
CA LEU A 27 2.39 12.87 1.99
C LEU A 27 2.34 13.74 0.71
N GLU A 28 2.99 14.91 0.73
CA GLU A 28 3.01 15.89 -0.37
C GLU A 28 4.45 16.08 -0.93
N THR A 29 4.78 15.25 -1.93
CA THR A 29 6.03 15.30 -2.73
C THR A 29 6.25 16.64 -3.46
N SER A 30 7.50 16.99 -3.82
CA SER A 30 7.79 17.49 -5.18
C SER A 30 7.98 16.30 -6.12
N ALA A 31 7.78 16.47 -7.43
CA ALA A 31 8.18 15.45 -8.41
C ALA A 31 9.69 15.13 -8.27
N ASN A 32 10.10 13.91 -8.63
CA ASN A 32 11.49 13.44 -8.54
C ASN A 32 12.06 13.32 -7.11
N THR A 33 11.20 13.15 -6.09
CA THR A 33 11.63 13.00 -4.68
C THR A 33 11.71 11.53 -4.25
N ALA A 34 12.72 11.20 -3.44
CA ALA A 34 12.79 9.93 -2.73
C ALA A 34 12.35 10.08 -1.25
N VAL A 35 11.52 9.18 -0.76
CA VAL A 35 10.99 9.21 0.61
C VAL A 35 11.21 7.85 1.28
N SER A 36 11.76 7.86 2.49
CA SER A 36 12.06 6.63 3.22
C SER A 36 11.56 6.68 4.66
N PHE A 37 10.69 5.73 5.00
CA PHE A 37 10.17 5.47 6.33
C PHE A 37 10.78 4.19 6.87
N LYS A 38 11.38 4.23 8.05
CA LYS A 38 11.92 3.02 8.71
C LYS A 38 11.54 2.95 10.17
N ASN A 39 11.09 1.77 10.60
CA ASN A 39 10.57 1.52 11.95
C ASN A 39 9.44 2.50 12.35
N VAL A 40 8.60 2.91 11.38
CA VAL A 40 7.49 3.84 11.61
C VAL A 40 6.21 3.05 11.88
N THR A 41 5.37 3.51 12.81
CA THR A 41 3.99 3.02 12.91
C THR A 41 3.02 4.12 12.51
N ILE A 42 2.21 3.89 11.47
CA ILE A 42 1.11 4.75 11.02
C ILE A 42 -0.19 4.12 11.54
N ARG A 43 -0.99 4.88 12.28
CA ARG A 43 -2.28 4.40 12.84
C ARG A 43 -3.42 5.29 12.40
N ASP A 44 -4.65 4.79 12.44
CA ASP A 44 -5.88 5.61 12.43
C ASP A 44 -6.04 6.57 11.22
N ASN A 45 -5.30 6.34 10.13
CA ASN A 45 -5.27 7.21 8.95
C ASN A 45 -6.44 6.89 8.00
N ASP A 46 -7.21 7.92 7.64
CA ASP A 46 -8.51 7.81 6.95
C ASP A 46 -8.49 8.31 5.49
N CYS A 47 -7.32 8.73 5.00
CA CYS A 47 -7.12 9.37 3.71
C CYS A 47 -6.30 8.52 2.73
N SER A 48 -6.48 8.78 1.42
CA SER A 48 -5.66 8.19 0.35
C SER A 48 -4.27 8.81 0.28
N TRP A 49 -3.24 7.97 0.17
CA TRP A 49 -1.88 8.36 -0.18
C TRP A 49 -1.78 8.64 -1.68
N GLN A 50 -1.55 9.90 -2.02
CA GLN A 50 -1.38 10.39 -3.39
C GLN A 50 -0.05 11.13 -3.46
N LEU A 51 0.96 10.55 -4.11
CA LEU A 51 2.21 11.24 -4.38
C LEU A 51 2.23 11.79 -5.81
N PRO A 52 3.05 12.83 -6.08
CA PRO A 52 3.36 13.22 -7.45
C PRO A 52 3.97 12.08 -8.26
N SER A 53 3.78 12.17 -9.57
CA SER A 53 4.52 11.41 -10.59
C SER A 53 6.03 11.43 -10.35
N ASN A 54 6.71 10.34 -10.71
CA ASN A 54 8.15 10.19 -10.62
C ASN A 54 8.70 10.27 -9.18
N THR A 55 7.95 9.77 -8.20
CA THR A 55 8.43 9.62 -6.82
C THR A 55 8.85 8.19 -6.50
N THR A 56 9.79 8.03 -5.57
CA THR A 56 10.21 6.72 -5.05
C THR A 56 10.00 6.67 -3.53
N THR A 57 9.15 5.77 -3.06
CA THR A 57 8.79 5.69 -1.63
C THR A 57 9.04 4.29 -1.06
N SER A 58 9.76 4.23 0.05
CA SER A 58 10.07 2.98 0.75
C SER A 58 9.55 2.98 2.19
N PHE A 59 8.88 1.91 2.59
CA PHE A 59 8.59 1.56 3.98
C PHE A 59 9.41 0.32 4.34
N GLU A 60 10.30 0.42 5.32
CA GLU A 60 11.08 -0.69 5.85
C GLU A 60 10.73 -0.94 7.33
N ASP A 61 10.52 -2.21 7.71
CA ASP A 61 10.24 -2.65 9.09
C ASP A 61 9.10 -1.84 9.77
N SER A 62 8.13 -1.37 8.96
CA SER A 62 7.09 -0.42 9.37
C SER A 62 5.73 -1.09 9.57
N ASN A 63 4.77 -0.38 10.17
CA ASN A 63 3.49 -0.98 10.56
C ASN A 63 2.32 0.01 10.36
N PHE A 64 1.27 -0.44 9.70
CA PHE A 64 0.04 0.30 9.46
C PHE A 64 -1.09 -0.37 10.27
N LYS A 65 -1.70 0.32 11.22
CA LYS A 65 -2.76 -0.22 12.10
C LYS A 65 -4.03 0.62 12.05
N ASN A 66 -5.20 -0.01 12.03
CA ASN A 66 -6.48 0.68 12.16
C ASN A 66 -6.72 1.82 11.14
N ASN A 67 -6.18 1.69 9.92
CA ASN A 67 -6.39 2.69 8.86
C ASN A 67 -7.64 2.33 8.05
N THR A 68 -8.56 3.28 7.89
CA THR A 68 -9.92 3.09 7.34
C THR A 68 -10.25 4.15 6.29
N LEU A 69 -10.29 3.80 5.01
CA LEU A 69 -10.64 4.77 3.97
C LEU A 69 -12.17 4.96 3.92
N SER A 70 -12.64 6.12 4.37
CA SER A 70 -14.07 6.46 4.42
C SER A 70 -14.64 6.94 3.07
N VAL A 71 -13.86 6.85 1.99
CA VAL A 71 -14.18 7.41 0.66
C VAL A 71 -14.03 6.31 -0.39
N VAL A 72 -14.86 6.35 -1.43
CA VAL A 72 -14.75 5.48 -2.62
C VAL A 72 -13.40 5.71 -3.30
N GLY A 73 -12.56 4.67 -3.42
CA GLY A 73 -11.27 4.76 -4.10
C GLY A 73 -10.16 3.90 -3.48
N PRO A 74 -8.95 3.96 -4.05
CA PRO A 74 -7.75 3.31 -3.51
C PRO A 74 -7.18 4.01 -2.27
N TYR A 75 -6.59 3.26 -1.33
CA TYR A 75 -5.83 3.83 -0.20
C TYR A 75 -4.44 4.34 -0.61
N PHE A 76 -3.86 3.72 -1.63
CA PHE A 76 -2.58 4.03 -2.23
C PHE A 76 -2.80 4.19 -3.75
N ASP A 77 -2.85 5.43 -4.26
CA ASP A 77 -3.12 5.71 -5.69
C ASP A 77 -1.91 6.33 -6.38
N PHE A 78 -1.32 5.61 -7.33
CA PHE A 78 0.00 5.93 -7.88
C PHE A 78 0.00 6.05 -9.41
N SER A 79 0.71 7.07 -9.89
CA SER A 79 1.03 7.32 -11.30
C SER A 79 2.53 7.56 -11.40
N GLU A 80 3.19 6.98 -12.41
CA GLU A 80 4.63 7.11 -12.70
C GLU A 80 5.58 6.93 -11.49
N SER A 81 5.25 6.09 -10.50
CA SER A 81 5.95 6.07 -9.21
C SER A 81 6.35 4.68 -8.73
N THR A 82 7.43 4.61 -7.93
CA THR A 82 7.98 3.35 -7.40
C THR A 82 7.78 3.22 -5.90
N TYR A 83 7.24 2.09 -5.45
CA TYR A 83 6.98 1.77 -4.06
C TYR A 83 7.65 0.48 -3.61
N LEU A 84 8.20 0.51 -2.40
CA LEU A 84 8.81 -0.64 -1.74
C LEU A 84 8.26 -0.80 -0.32
N PHE A 85 7.57 -1.90 -0.05
CA PHE A 85 7.14 -2.32 1.28
C PHE A 85 7.98 -3.52 1.70
N LYS A 86 9.04 -3.27 2.46
CA LYS A 86 9.98 -4.28 2.95
C LYS A 86 9.70 -4.58 4.42
N LYS A 87 9.45 -5.85 4.76
CA LYS A 87 9.13 -6.31 6.13
C LYS A 87 8.02 -5.49 6.82
N THR A 88 7.11 -4.93 6.03
CA THR A 88 6.11 -3.97 6.50
C THR A 88 4.77 -4.67 6.72
N LYS A 89 4.12 -4.37 7.84
CA LYS A 89 2.79 -4.88 8.17
C LYS A 89 1.72 -3.88 7.74
N LEU A 90 0.74 -4.34 6.98
CA LEU A 90 -0.36 -3.57 6.40
C LEU A 90 -1.68 -4.13 6.92
N ILE A 91 -2.24 -3.53 7.98
CA ILE A 91 -3.57 -3.86 8.46
C ILE A 91 -4.57 -2.93 7.78
N ALA A 92 -5.39 -3.51 6.90
CA ALA A 92 -6.40 -2.85 6.11
C ALA A 92 -7.77 -3.00 6.79
N ASN A 93 -8.28 -1.91 7.36
CA ASN A 93 -9.60 -1.90 7.97
C ASN A 93 -10.65 -1.31 7.01
N HIS A 94 -11.58 -2.16 6.56
CA HIS A 94 -12.82 -1.80 5.85
C HIS A 94 -12.69 -0.84 4.65
N PHE A 95 -12.65 -1.42 3.44
CA PHE A 95 -12.63 -0.69 2.17
C PHE A 95 -13.82 -1.11 1.30
N PRO A 96 -15.06 -0.69 1.65
CA PRO A 96 -16.29 -1.23 1.08
C PRO A 96 -16.49 -0.90 -0.42
N PHE A 97 -15.79 0.12 -0.93
CA PHE A 97 -15.93 0.64 -2.29
C PHE A 97 -14.56 1.02 -2.90
N GLY A 98 -13.52 0.24 -2.62
CA GLY A 98 -12.14 0.67 -2.88
C GLY A 98 -11.12 -0.46 -3.00
N SER A 99 -9.86 -0.08 -3.22
CA SER A 99 -8.72 -0.99 -3.17
C SER A 99 -7.67 -0.56 -2.15
N LEU A 100 -6.78 -1.47 -1.73
CA LEU A 100 -5.61 -1.05 -0.95
C LEU A 100 -4.61 -0.32 -1.85
N PHE A 101 -4.40 -0.79 -3.08
CA PHE A 101 -3.44 -0.25 -4.06
C PHE A 101 -4.08 -0.03 -5.45
N SER A 102 -3.63 1.02 -6.13
CA SER A 102 -3.94 1.36 -7.52
C SER A 102 -2.67 1.84 -8.21
N LEU A 103 -2.29 1.17 -9.30
CA LEU A 103 -1.07 1.45 -10.08
C LEU A 103 -1.42 1.86 -11.51
N LYS A 104 -0.92 3.02 -11.93
CA LYS A 104 -1.11 3.60 -13.27
C LYS A 104 0.23 4.06 -13.82
N ASP A 105 0.30 4.25 -15.14
CA ASP A 105 1.36 5.00 -15.82
C ASP A 105 2.78 4.51 -15.46
N ARG A 106 3.07 3.23 -15.69
CA ARG A 106 4.40 2.62 -15.48
C ARG A 106 4.84 2.56 -14.01
N SER A 107 3.90 2.62 -13.07
CA SER A 107 4.19 2.51 -11.64
C SER A 107 4.72 1.12 -11.27
N ILE A 108 5.57 1.05 -10.25
CA ILE A 108 6.18 -0.18 -9.76
C ILE A 108 5.85 -0.38 -8.29
N LEU A 109 5.19 -1.49 -7.94
CA LEU A 109 4.97 -1.91 -6.55
C LEU A 109 5.85 -3.11 -6.23
N THR A 110 6.66 -3.01 -5.17
CA THR A 110 7.43 -4.13 -4.62
C THR A 110 7.01 -4.42 -3.19
N LEU A 111 6.53 -5.63 -2.93
CA LEU A 111 6.30 -6.20 -1.60
C LEU A 111 7.40 -7.24 -1.31
N GLN A 112 8.15 -7.08 -0.22
CA GLN A 112 9.25 -7.97 0.14
C GLN A 112 9.19 -8.33 1.64
N GLY A 113 8.78 -9.56 1.96
CA GLY A 113 8.56 -9.95 3.36
C GLY A 113 7.40 -9.19 4.02
N ALA A 114 6.50 -8.61 3.22
CA ALA A 114 5.37 -7.83 3.72
C ALA A 114 4.28 -8.74 4.28
N GLU A 115 3.51 -8.24 5.23
CA GLU A 115 2.37 -8.94 5.81
C GLU A 115 1.13 -8.07 5.64
N ILE A 116 0.13 -8.55 4.90
CA ILE A 116 -1.12 -7.85 4.64
C ILE A 116 -2.21 -8.57 5.41
N THR A 117 -2.99 -7.83 6.20
CA THR A 117 -4.11 -8.36 6.98
C THR A 117 -5.35 -7.55 6.63
N SER A 118 -6.36 -8.21 6.06
CA SER A 118 -7.71 -7.65 5.95
C SER A 118 -8.40 -7.80 7.30
N THR A 119 -9.13 -6.80 7.78
CA THR A 119 -10.04 -6.98 8.93
C THR A 119 -11.53 -7.05 8.57
N TYR A 120 -11.86 -6.70 7.32
CA TYR A 120 -13.20 -6.73 6.72
C TYR A 120 -13.07 -6.78 5.19
N ALA A 121 -13.98 -7.50 4.54
CA ALA A 121 -14.05 -7.71 3.09
C ALA A 121 -13.57 -6.51 2.25
N LEU A 122 -12.37 -6.66 1.68
CA LEU A 122 -11.83 -5.79 0.65
C LEU A 122 -12.53 -6.06 -0.68
N GLN A 123 -13.05 -5.04 -1.35
CA GLN A 123 -13.54 -5.21 -2.73
C GLN A 123 -12.40 -5.60 -3.68
N SER A 124 -11.19 -5.07 -3.47
CA SER A 124 -9.95 -5.47 -4.14
C SER A 124 -8.75 -5.12 -3.28
N LEU A 125 -7.67 -5.90 -3.34
CA LEU A 125 -6.39 -5.47 -2.77
C LEU A 125 -5.70 -4.50 -3.73
N LEU A 126 -5.67 -4.84 -5.01
CA LEU A 126 -4.74 -4.25 -5.98
C LEU A 126 -5.42 -4.17 -7.34
N LEU A 127 -5.31 -2.99 -7.95
CA LEU A 127 -5.71 -2.65 -9.31
C LEU A 127 -4.48 -2.15 -10.06
N THR A 128 -4.26 -2.60 -11.30
CA THR A 128 -3.16 -2.09 -12.14
C THR A 128 -3.63 -1.82 -13.57
N ASP A 129 -3.00 -0.85 -14.23
CA ASP A 129 -3.04 -0.73 -15.69
C ASP A 129 -2.05 -1.71 -16.36
N LEU A 130 -2.09 -1.77 -17.69
CA LEU A 130 -1.19 -2.58 -18.54
C LEU A 130 0.29 -2.19 -18.41
N SER A 131 0.59 -0.92 -18.08
CA SER A 131 1.96 -0.41 -18.09
C SER A 131 2.71 -0.59 -16.77
N SER A 132 1.99 -0.78 -15.66
CA SER A 132 2.55 -0.97 -14.32
C SER A 132 3.16 -2.38 -14.10
N THR A 133 3.99 -2.50 -13.06
CA THR A 133 4.64 -3.75 -12.66
C THR A 133 4.50 -4.02 -11.16
N VAL A 134 4.16 -5.26 -10.81
CA VAL A 134 4.03 -5.74 -9.43
C VAL A 134 5.04 -6.83 -9.16
N LYS A 135 5.80 -6.69 -8.07
CA LYS A 135 6.78 -7.65 -7.57
C LYS A 135 6.42 -8.04 -6.15
N MET A 136 6.20 -9.32 -5.88
CA MET A 136 5.87 -9.81 -4.54
C MET A 136 6.80 -10.97 -4.18
N THR A 137 7.52 -10.85 -3.06
CA THR A 137 8.45 -11.87 -2.58
C THR A 137 8.22 -12.09 -1.09
N SER A 138 8.16 -13.35 -0.65
CA SER A 138 7.97 -13.72 0.76
C SER A 138 6.78 -13.01 1.44
N THR A 139 5.71 -12.73 0.69
CA THR A 139 4.60 -11.89 1.15
C THR A 139 3.49 -12.75 1.74
N ILE A 140 3.03 -12.40 2.94
CA ILE A 140 2.01 -13.14 3.69
C ILE A 140 0.69 -12.36 3.64
N PHE A 141 -0.38 -13.02 3.23
CA PHE A 141 -1.75 -12.53 3.33
C PHE A 141 -2.44 -13.25 4.49
N ARG A 142 -3.11 -12.48 5.35
CA ARG A 142 -3.90 -12.98 6.47
C ARG A 142 -5.31 -12.48 6.41
N ASP A 143 -6.21 -13.38 6.76
CA ASP A 143 -7.61 -13.10 7.03
C ASP A 143 -7.81 -12.71 8.50
N ASN A 144 -8.87 -11.98 8.80
CA ASN A 144 -9.37 -11.74 10.14
C ASN A 144 -10.67 -12.52 10.29
N THR A 145 -10.69 -13.51 11.18
CA THR A 145 -11.74 -14.54 11.31
C THR A 145 -13.09 -14.03 11.83
N ALA A 146 -13.38 -12.73 11.69
CA ALA A 146 -14.61 -12.08 12.14
C ALA A 146 -15.72 -12.09 11.07
N ASP A 147 -15.39 -12.10 9.78
CA ASP A 147 -16.39 -12.12 8.70
C ASP A 147 -15.93 -13.09 7.59
N TYR A 148 -16.60 -14.24 7.45
CA TYR A 148 -16.25 -15.33 6.52
C TYR A 148 -16.46 -15.00 5.03
N ARG A 149 -16.50 -13.72 4.67
CA ARG A 149 -16.72 -13.17 3.32
C ARG A 149 -15.48 -12.53 2.73
N ASP A 150 -14.37 -12.52 3.46
CA ASP A 150 -13.11 -11.93 3.03
C ASP A 150 -12.51 -12.71 1.85
N LEU A 151 -12.63 -12.07 0.69
CA LEU A 151 -12.25 -12.62 -0.61
C LEU A 151 -11.16 -11.71 -1.20
N LEU A 152 -9.90 -12.13 -1.08
CA LEU A 152 -8.78 -11.33 -1.55
C LEU A 152 -8.76 -11.27 -3.07
N ALA A 153 -9.36 -10.22 -3.65
CA ALA A 153 -9.35 -9.97 -5.08
C ALA A 153 -8.07 -9.25 -5.51
N LEU A 154 -7.28 -9.90 -6.38
CA LEU A 154 -6.11 -9.30 -7.03
C LEU A 154 -6.42 -9.11 -8.51
N ASN A 155 -6.56 -7.85 -8.95
CA ASN A 155 -6.96 -7.49 -10.31
C ASN A 155 -5.79 -6.85 -11.06
N PHE A 156 -5.21 -7.59 -12.00
CA PHE A 156 -4.01 -7.17 -12.75
C PHE A 156 -4.29 -7.07 -14.25
N GLN A 157 -3.58 -6.14 -14.88
CA GLN A 157 -3.43 -6.02 -16.33
C GLN A 157 -1.96 -6.00 -16.75
N GLY A 158 -1.11 -5.36 -15.94
CA GLY A 158 0.33 -5.25 -16.17
C GLY A 158 1.13 -6.46 -15.68
N ASN A 159 2.45 -6.34 -15.69
CA ASN A 159 3.36 -7.44 -15.36
C ASN A 159 3.34 -7.78 -13.87
N ILE A 160 3.13 -9.05 -13.54
CA ILE A 160 3.27 -9.58 -12.18
C ILE A 160 4.42 -10.59 -12.10
N ASN A 161 5.27 -10.44 -11.07
CA ASN A 161 6.24 -11.44 -10.66
C ASN A 161 6.05 -11.72 -9.16
N ALA A 162 5.75 -12.97 -8.82
CA ALA A 162 5.46 -13.38 -7.45
C ALA A 162 6.21 -14.66 -7.07
N SER A 163 6.88 -14.65 -5.90
CA SER A 163 7.48 -15.83 -5.28
C SER A 163 7.16 -15.89 -3.78
N ASP A 164 7.18 -17.11 -3.23
CA ASP A 164 7.12 -17.36 -1.79
C ASP A 164 5.90 -16.70 -1.10
N LEU A 165 4.75 -16.70 -1.77
CA LEU A 165 3.51 -16.18 -1.22
C LEU A 165 2.92 -17.18 -0.22
N ALA A 166 2.44 -16.69 0.92
CA ALA A 166 1.70 -17.48 1.90
C ALA A 166 0.32 -16.87 2.14
N PHE A 167 -0.70 -17.72 2.22
CA PHE A 167 -2.07 -17.32 2.52
C PHE A 167 -2.51 -18.05 3.79
N ALA A 168 -2.83 -17.29 4.84
CA ALA A 168 -3.17 -17.80 6.16
C ALA A 168 -4.58 -17.33 6.56
N GLY A 169 -5.57 -18.15 6.20
CA GLY A 169 -7.00 -17.84 6.32
C GLY A 169 -7.58 -17.22 5.04
N GLY A 170 -8.91 -17.19 4.96
CA GLY A 170 -9.67 -16.58 3.86
C GLY A 170 -9.72 -17.36 2.54
N CYS A 171 -10.55 -16.89 1.62
CA CYS A 171 -10.54 -17.33 0.23
C CYS A 171 -9.80 -16.30 -0.64
N VAL A 172 -8.91 -16.77 -1.52
CA VAL A 172 -8.17 -15.90 -2.44
C VAL A 172 -8.79 -16.03 -3.82
N LYS A 173 -9.14 -14.91 -4.46
CA LYS A 173 -9.56 -14.87 -5.85
C LYS A 173 -8.59 -14.02 -6.66
N VAL A 174 -7.62 -14.68 -7.28
CA VAL A 174 -6.83 -14.03 -8.32
C VAL A 174 -7.71 -13.92 -9.57
N ALA A 175 -7.84 -12.73 -10.14
CA ALA A 175 -8.57 -12.50 -11.38
C ALA A 175 -7.75 -11.58 -12.29
N THR A 176 -7.28 -12.10 -13.42
CA THR A 176 -6.85 -11.23 -14.52
C THR A 176 -8.10 -10.56 -15.09
N VAL A 177 -8.10 -9.23 -15.17
CA VAL A 177 -9.23 -8.48 -15.72
C VAL A 177 -8.87 -8.08 -17.14
N ASP A 178 -9.05 -9.03 -18.05
CA ASP A 178 -9.03 -8.79 -19.48
C ASP A 178 -10.26 -7.93 -19.85
N PHE A 179 -10.04 -6.82 -20.56
CA PHE A 179 -11.07 -5.95 -21.14
C PHE A 179 -10.98 -6.01 -22.68
#